data_AF-A0AB35U7W1-F1
#
_entry.id   AF-A0AB35U7W1-F1
#
_cell.length_a   1.000
_cell.length_b   1.000
_cell.length_c   1.000
_cell.angle_alpha   90.00
_cell.angle_beta   90.00
_cell.angle_gamma   90.00
#
_symmetry.space_group_name_H-M   'P 1'
#
loop_
_entity.id
_entity.type
_entity.pdbx_description
1 polymer ?
#
loop_
_entity_poly.entity_id
_entity_poly.type
_entity_poly.pdbx_seq_one_letter_code
_entity_poly.pdbx_strand_id
1 'polypeptide(L)' 'MTDTTAIMARQREIASEHLLFKLMEYVEAQHPGLLDFMEASLDHLGDPATDETKDDAGVRQIAARMITGARKQGVDAG' A
#
# COMPACT_ATOMS: atom_id res chain seq x y z
N MET A 1 27.96 -15.09 2.25
CA MET A 1 27.44 -14.39 3.44
C MET A 1 26.03 -13.98 3.14
N THR A 2 25.07 -14.30 4.01
CA THR A 2 23.69 -13.87 3.85
C THR A 2 23.64 -12.35 3.98
N ASP A 3 22.99 -11.67 3.03
CA ASP A 3 22.79 -10.21 3.11
C ASP A 3 21.69 -9.92 4.14
N THR A 4 22.11 -9.75 5.40
CA THR A 4 21.23 -9.45 6.52
C THR A 4 20.44 -8.15 6.28
N THR A 5 20.99 -7.19 5.55
CA THR A 5 20.32 -5.92 5.22
C THR A 5 19.13 -6.18 4.29
N ALA A 6 19.35 -6.95 3.21
CA ALA A 6 18.27 -7.31 2.28
C ALA A 6 17.16 -8.13 2.98
N ILE A 7 17.53 -9.03 3.89
CA ILE A 7 16.55 -9.78 4.69
C ILE A 7 15.72 -8.86 5.59
N MET A 8 16.38 -7.96 6.31
CA MET A 8 15.67 -7.04 7.22
C MET A 8 14.78 -6.06 6.45
N ALA A 9 15.19 -5.60 5.26
CA ALA A 9 14.37 -4.76 4.40
C ALA A 9 13.05 -5.47 4.03
N ARG A 10 13.15 -6.70 3.50
CA ARG A 10 11.97 -7.53 3.19
C ARG A 10 11.08 -7.80 4.41
N GLN A 11 11.67 -8.07 5.58
CA GLN A 11 10.89 -8.31 6.80
C GLN A 11 10.13 -7.07 7.25
N ARG A 12 10.76 -5.89 7.15
CA ARG A 12 10.11 -4.61 7.47
C ARG A 12 8.99 -4.31 6.49
N GLU A 13 9.21 -4.54 5.19
CA GLU A 13 8.19 -4.38 4.16
C GLU A 13 6.94 -5.23 4.46
N ILE A 14 7.12 -6.54 4.69
CA ILE A 14 6.01 -7.45 5.03
C ILE A 14 5.29 -7.00 6.30
N ALA A 15 6.03 -6.60 7.34
CA ALA A 15 5.43 -6.16 8.61
C ALA A 15 4.64 -4.85 8.45
N SER A 16 5.20 -3.88 7.73
CA SER A 16 4.55 -2.59 7.48
C SER A 16 3.31 -2.75 6.60
N GLU A 17 3.37 -3.55 5.54
CA GLU A 17 2.20 -3.86 4.71
C GLU A 17 1.09 -4.50 5.54
N HIS A 18 1.40 -5.55 6.32
CA HIS A 18 0.40 -6.24 7.14
C HIS A 18 -0.35 -5.29 8.10
N LEU A 19 0.40 -4.45 8.81
CA LEU A 19 -0.18 -3.48 9.76
C LEU A 19 -1.02 -2.42 9.02
N LEU A 20 -0.54 -1.93 7.87
CA LEU A 20 -1.28 -0.97 7.07
C LEU A 20 -2.58 -1.56 6.52
N PHE A 21 -2.57 -2.80 6.03
CA PHE A 21 -3.78 -3.51 5.60
C PHE A 21 -4.81 -3.62 6.71
N LYS A 22 -4.39 -4.09 7.90
CA LYS A 22 -5.30 -4.21 9.05
C LYS A 22 -5.84 -2.87 9.52
N LEU A 23 -5.04 -1.81 9.43
CA LEU A 23 -5.50 -0.46 9.73
C LEU A 23 -6.55 0.02 8.71
N MET A 24 -6.30 -0.15 7.41
CA MET A 24 -7.26 0.22 6.36
C MET A 24 -8.57 -0.54 6.50
N GLU A 25 -8.52 -1.86 6.76
CA GLU A 25 -9.71 -2.68 7.01
C GLU A 25 -10.50 -2.19 8.24
N TYR A 26 -9.80 -1.96 9.36
CA TYR A 26 -10.44 -1.50 10.58
C TYR A 26 -11.11 -0.14 10.38
N VAL A 27 -10.42 0.81 9.75
CA VAL A 27 -10.97 2.14 9.49
C VAL A 27 -12.13 2.07 8.50
N GLU A 28 -12.03 1.32 7.41
CA GLU A 28 -13.14 1.14 6.45
C GLU A 28 -14.37 0.52 7.12
N ALA A 29 -14.18 -0.45 8.02
CA ALA A 29 -15.28 -1.08 8.75
C ALA A 29 -15.98 -0.12 9.74
N GLN A 30 -15.25 0.80 10.36
CA GLN A 30 -15.80 1.79 11.29
C GLN A 30 -16.31 3.06 10.58
N HIS A 31 -15.67 3.42 9.47
CA HIS A 31 -15.88 4.64 8.69
C HIS A 31 -15.81 4.30 7.19
N PRO A 32 -16.90 3.77 6.60
CA PRO A 32 -16.91 3.38 5.20
C PRO A 32 -16.58 4.53 4.25
N GLY A 33 -15.88 4.21 3.16
CA GLY A 33 -15.47 5.17 2.12
C GLY A 33 -14.00 5.61 2.20
N LEU A 34 -13.21 5.09 3.15
CA LEU A 34 -11.76 5.30 3.19
C LEU A 34 -11.10 4.80 1.90
N LEU A 35 -11.43 3.58 1.47
CA LEU A 35 -10.80 2.97 0.29
C LEU A 35 -11.12 3.74 -0.99
N ASP A 36 -12.34 4.27 -1.13
CA ASP A 36 -12.74 5.12 -2.25
C ASP A 36 -12.00 6.47 -2.21
N PHE A 37 -11.87 7.07 -1.03
CA PHE A 37 -11.09 8.29 -0.82
C PHE A 37 -9.60 8.09 -1.19
N MET A 38 -9.01 6.99 -0.77
CA MET A 38 -7.62 6.65 -1.11
C MET A 38 -7.45 6.42 -2.62
N GLU A 39 -8.41 5.76 -3.27
CA GLU A 39 -8.38 5.53 -4.71
C GLU A 39 -8.46 6.85 -5.49
N ALA A 40 -9.33 7.78 -5.07
CA ALA A 40 -9.41 9.12 -5.65
C ALA A 40 -8.12 9.94 -5.45
N SER A 41 -7.35 9.66 -4.39
CA SER A 41 -6.09 10.38 -4.12
C SER A 41 -4.94 10.01 -5.07
N LEU A 42 -5.06 8.90 -5.82
CA LEU A 42 -3.96 8.37 -6.64
C LEU A 42 -3.53 9.32 -7.77
N ASP A 43 -4.44 10.14 -8.30
CA ASP A 43 -4.11 11.14 -9.32
C ASP A 43 -3.14 12.22 -8.82
N HIS A 44 -3.05 12.40 -7.50
CA HIS A 44 -2.13 13.33 -6.85
C HIS A 44 -0.84 12.67 -6.37
N LEU A 45 -0.71 11.36 -6.51
CA LEU A 45 0.48 10.61 -6.12
C LEU A 45 1.53 10.65 -7.24
N GLY A 46 2.80 10.81 -6.88
CA GLY A 46 3.92 10.78 -7.81
C GLY A 46 5.21 10.39 -7.10
N ASP A 47 6.20 10.00 -7.89
CA ASP A 47 7.55 9.70 -7.47
C ASP A 47 8.36 11.02 -7.35
N PRO A 48 8.87 11.37 -6.16
CA PRO A 48 9.64 12.60 -5.97
C PRO A 48 11.05 12.54 -6.58
N ALA A 49 11.49 11.39 -7.13
CA ALA A 49 12.78 11.29 -7.80
C ALA A 49 12.92 12.35 -8.91
N THR A 50 14.14 12.86 -9.08
CA THR A 50 14.48 13.92 -10.04
C THR A 50 15.49 13.47 -11.10
N ASP A 51 15.86 12.20 -11.07
CA ASP A 51 16.79 11.54 -11.99
C ASP A 51 16.04 10.63 -12.98
N GLU A 52 16.77 9.83 -13.76
CA GLU A 52 16.17 8.93 -14.75
C GLU A 52 15.33 7.79 -14.14
N THR A 53 15.30 7.64 -12.81
CA THR A 53 14.53 6.60 -12.14
C THR A 53 13.10 7.00 -11.80
N LYS A 54 12.72 8.28 -11.99
CA LYS A 54 11.38 8.80 -11.69
C LYS A 54 10.29 7.99 -12.39
N ASP A 55 9.38 7.40 -11.60
CA ASP A 55 8.24 6.63 -12.11
C ASP A 55 6.94 6.89 -11.33
N ASP A 56 6.24 7.97 -11.68
CA ASP A 56 4.93 8.31 -11.11
C ASP A 56 3.89 7.19 -11.32
N ALA A 57 3.93 6.53 -12.48
CA ALA A 57 2.97 5.49 -12.84
C ALA A 57 3.20 4.21 -12.03
N GLY A 58 4.46 3.84 -11.81
CA GLY A 58 4.85 2.72 -10.97
C GLY A 58 4.37 2.89 -9.53
N VAL A 59 4.60 4.07 -8.93
CA VAL A 59 4.13 4.36 -7.56
C VAL A 59 2.60 4.30 -7.47
N ARG A 60 1.87 4.86 -8.44
CA ARG A 60 0.40 4.76 -8.50
C ARG A 60 -0.08 3.33 -8.64
N GLN A 61 0.58 2.52 -9.47
CA GLN A 61 0.21 1.12 -9.69
C GLN A 61 0.39 0.29 -8.41
N ILE A 62 1.48 0.52 -7.66
CA ILE A 62 1.71 -0.14 -6.37
C ILE A 62 0.58 0.20 -5.40
N ALA A 63 0.27 1.49 -5.24
CA ALA A 63 -0.80 1.95 -4.36
C ALA A 63 -2.18 1.38 -4.75
N ALA A 64 -2.52 1.38 -6.04
CA ALA A 64 -3.77 0.79 -6.54
C ALA A 64 -3.90 -0.72 -6.22
N ARG A 65 -2.79 -1.47 -6.29
CA ARG A 65 -2.78 -2.89 -5.90
C ARG A 65 -3.00 -3.09 -4.40
N MET A 66 -2.45 -2.21 -3.57
CA MET A 66 -2.69 -2.24 -2.12
C MET A 66 -4.17 -1.98 -1.81
N ILE A 67 -4.78 -0.96 -2.42
CA ILE A 67 -6.22 -0.67 -2.24
C ILE A 67 -7.07 -1.87 -2.69
N THR A 68 -6.76 -2.44 -3.86
CA THR A 68 -7.44 -3.64 -4.36
C THR A 68 -7.30 -4.83 -3.39
N GLY A 69 -6.13 -5.01 -2.79
CA GLY A 69 -5.87 -6.06 -1.79
C GLY A 69 -6.70 -5.86 -0.51
N ALA A 70 -6.82 -4.62 -0.03
CA ALA A 70 -7.60 -4.28 1.15
C ALA A 70 -9.10 -4.53 0.94
N ARG A 71 -9.62 -4.19 -0.26
CA ARG A 71 -11.02 -4.47 -0.63
C ARG A 71 -11.32 -5.98 -0.63
N LYS A 72 -10.39 -6.81 -1.07
CA LYS A 72 -10.57 -8.28 -1.11
C LYS A 72 -10.57 -8.89 0.29
N GLN A 73 -9.65 -8.48 1.15
CA GLN A 73 -9.53 -9.05 2.50
C GLN A 73 -10.68 -8.63 3.44
N GLY A 74 -11.26 -7.44 3.23
CA GLY A 74 -12.46 -7.01 3.96
C GLY A 74 -13.71 -7.88 3.73
N VAL A 75 -13.73 -8.70 2.66
CA VAL A 75 -14.84 -9.64 2.36
C VAL A 75 -14.71 -10.97 3.11
N ASP A 76 -13.50 -11.36 3.52
CA ASP A 76 -13.22 -12.65 4.18
C ASP A 76 -13.35 -12.59 5.72
N ALA A 77 -13.63 -11.42 6.29
CA ALA A 77 -13.79 -11.21 7.74
C ALA A 77 -15.27 -11.15 8.21
N GLY A 78 -16.21 -11.55 7.35
CA GLY A 78 -17.66 -11.60 7.61
C GLY A 78 -18.17 -13.00 7.94
#